data_AF-A0A966WSH3-F1
#
_entry.id   AF-A0A966WSH3-F1
#
_cell.length_a   1.000
_cell.length_b   1.000
_cell.length_c   1.000
_cell.angle_alpha   90.00
_cell.angle_beta   90.00
_cell.angle_gamma   90.00
#
_symmetry.space_group_name_H-M   'P 1'
#
loop_
_entity.id
_entity.type
_entity.pdbx_description
1 polymer ?
#
loop_
_entity_poly.entity_id
_entity_poly.type
_entity_poly.pdbx_seq_one_letter_code
_entity_poly.pdbx_strand_id
1 'polypeptide(L)'
;MQRLAPSAVLELLKPVTWFPPCWAFLCGVVSAGVPLHTHPGEIALGVLLCGPMVCATSQAINDWHDRHVDAINEPNRPIPSGRIPGKWGLYIAWIWAGLSMLVAMALGPVVMVATVMGLIFAWAYSAPPLRLKLNGWFGNAACGLCYEGLAWVTGAAVMLNGAVPSA
;
A
#
# COMPACT_ATOMS: atom_id res chain seq x y z
N MET A 1 25.91 14.89 9.09
CA MET A 1 24.70 14.04 8.99
C MET A 1 24.11 14.23 7.61
N GLN A 2 23.94 13.15 6.85
CA GLN A 2 23.30 13.20 5.53
C GLN A 2 21.81 13.50 5.75
N ARG A 3 21.31 14.61 5.18
CA ARG A 3 19.89 14.99 5.33
C ARG A 3 19.03 14.10 4.44
N LEU A 4 17.86 13.70 4.93
CA LEU A 4 16.88 12.95 4.17
C LEU A 4 16.40 13.80 2.99
N ALA A 5 16.66 13.36 1.76
CA ALA A 5 16.24 14.08 0.56
C ALA A 5 14.80 13.68 0.18
N PRO A 6 13.89 14.64 -0.09
CA PRO A 6 12.51 14.31 -0.51
C PRO A 6 12.43 13.42 -1.75
N SER A 7 13.35 13.60 -2.70
CA SER A 7 13.45 12.75 -3.89
C SER A 7 13.77 11.29 -3.57
N ALA A 8 14.64 11.04 -2.59
CA ALA A 8 14.97 9.69 -2.15
C ALA A 8 13.78 9.02 -1.42
N VAL A 9 12.98 9.81 -0.70
CA VAL A 9 11.73 9.31 -0.10
C VAL A 9 10.73 8.96 -1.18
N LEU A 10 10.54 9.83 -2.18
CA LEU A 10 9.63 9.55 -3.29
C LEU A 10 10.06 8.29 -4.06
N GLU A 11 11.35 8.13 -4.33
CA GLU A 11 11.89 6.92 -4.96
C GLU A 11 11.65 5.67 -4.12
N LEU A 12 11.83 5.74 -2.79
CA LEU A 12 11.55 4.64 -1.86
C LEU A 12 10.06 4.22 -1.88
N LEU A 13 9.15 5.18 -2.06
CA LEU A 13 7.70 4.92 -2.11
C LEU A 13 7.23 4.36 -3.47
N LYS A 14 8.11 4.35 -4.49
CA LYS A 14 7.92 3.76 -5.83
C LYS A 14 6.59 4.13 -6.53
N PRO A 15 6.41 5.38 -7.00
CA PRO A 15 5.17 5.84 -7.63
C PRO A 15 4.62 4.98 -8.77
N VAL A 16 5.51 4.36 -9.53
CA VAL A 16 5.13 3.46 -10.64
C VAL A 16 4.27 2.27 -10.16
N THR A 17 4.45 1.81 -8.92
CA THR A 17 3.71 0.66 -8.37
C THR A 17 2.33 1.04 -7.84
N TRP A 18 1.97 2.32 -7.83
CA TRP A 18 0.68 2.78 -7.31
C TRP A 18 -0.46 2.57 -8.31
N PHE A 19 -0.13 2.49 -9.61
CA PHE A 19 -1.13 2.35 -10.66
C PHE A 19 -2.01 1.10 -10.50
N PRO A 20 -1.46 -0.13 -10.32
CA PRO A 20 -2.29 -1.33 -10.19
C PRO A 20 -3.35 -1.26 -9.07
N PRO A 21 -3.02 -0.93 -7.81
CA PRO A 21 -4.03 -0.87 -6.76
C PRO A 21 -5.01 0.31 -6.93
N CYS A 22 -4.58 1.44 -7.51
CA CYS A 22 -5.50 2.51 -7.88
C CYS A 22 -6.49 2.05 -8.96
N TRP A 23 -6.01 1.30 -9.94
CA TRP A 23 -6.84 0.74 -11.00
C TRP A 23 -7.87 -0.26 -10.45
N ALA A 24 -7.42 -1.21 -9.63
CA ALA A 24 -8.29 -2.17 -8.96
C ALA A 24 -9.37 -1.49 -8.10
N PHE A 25 -8.98 -0.45 -7.35
CA PHE A 25 -9.92 0.38 -6.60
C PHE A 25 -10.98 1.03 -7.49
N LEU A 26 -10.58 1.62 -8.62
CA LEU A 26 -11.51 2.23 -9.56
C LEU A 26 -12.44 1.19 -10.22
N CYS A 27 -11.95 -0.01 -10.51
CA CYS A 27 -12.80 -1.13 -10.93
C CYS A 27 -13.84 -1.47 -9.85
N GLY A 28 -13.44 -1.47 -8.58
CA GLY A 28 -14.33 -1.60 -7.43
C GLY A 28 -15.42 -0.54 -7.38
N VAL A 29 -15.03 0.73 -7.53
CA VAL A 29 -15.95 1.88 -7.59
C VAL A 29 -16.99 1.70 -8.69
N VAL A 30 -16.56 1.35 -9.90
CA VAL A 30 -17.48 1.15 -11.04
C VAL A 30 -18.38 -0.07 -10.82
N SER A 31 -17.85 -1.15 -10.25
CA SER A 31 -18.61 -2.39 -10.01
C SER A 31 -19.78 -2.23 -9.03
N ALA A 32 -19.75 -1.19 -8.18
CA ALA A 32 -20.81 -0.90 -7.24
C ALA A 32 -22.12 -0.43 -7.90
N GLY A 33 -22.08 0.01 -9.17
CA GLY A 33 -23.26 0.46 -9.90
C GLY A 33 -23.87 1.78 -9.40
N VAL A 34 -23.18 2.49 -8.50
CA VAL A 34 -23.59 3.78 -7.95
C VAL A 34 -23.01 4.91 -8.83
N PRO A 35 -23.78 5.98 -9.16
CA PRO A 35 -23.26 7.07 -9.98
C PRO A 35 -22.04 7.77 -9.34
N LEU A 36 -20.95 7.91 -10.09
CA LEU A 36 -19.66 8.40 -9.55
C LEU A 36 -19.71 9.78 -8.89
N HIS A 37 -20.61 10.64 -9.33
CA HIS A 37 -20.74 12.02 -8.83
C HIS A 37 -21.32 12.09 -7.41
N THR A 38 -21.80 10.98 -6.84
CA THR A 38 -22.32 10.96 -5.47
C THR A 38 -21.23 10.90 -4.40
N HIS A 39 -20.03 10.40 -4.75
CA HIS A 39 -18.91 10.20 -3.80
C HIS A 39 -17.54 10.69 -4.34
N PRO A 40 -17.43 11.88 -4.95
CA PRO A 40 -16.19 12.30 -5.62
C PRO A 40 -15.01 12.46 -4.64
N GLY A 41 -15.28 12.90 -3.40
CA GLY A 41 -14.26 13.09 -2.37
C GLY A 41 -13.72 11.76 -1.85
N GLU A 42 -14.62 10.81 -1.60
CA GLU A 42 -14.29 9.48 -1.10
C GLU A 42 -13.57 8.64 -2.16
N ILE A 43 -13.95 8.78 -3.44
CA ILE A 43 -13.21 8.17 -4.55
C ILE A 43 -11.78 8.71 -4.59
N ALA A 44 -11.59 10.04 -4.50
CA ALA A 44 -10.25 10.64 -4.52
C ALA A 44 -9.40 10.20 -3.32
N LEU A 45 -9.99 10.17 -2.11
CA LEU A 45 -9.34 9.67 -0.91
C LEU A 45 -9.02 8.17 -1.00
N GLY A 46 -9.89 7.37 -1.62
CA GLY A 46 -9.66 5.95 -1.83
C GLY A 46 -8.52 5.66 -2.81
N VAL A 47 -8.42 6.42 -3.91
CA VAL A 47 -7.27 6.36 -4.84
C VAL A 47 -5.98 6.73 -4.11
N LEU A 48 -6.00 7.80 -3.31
CA LEU A 48 -4.87 8.21 -2.47
C LEU A 48 -4.48 7.09 -1.48
N LEU A 49 -5.46 6.48 -0.83
CA LEU A 49 -5.25 5.44 0.16
C LEU A 49 -4.64 4.17 -0.46
N CYS A 50 -5.22 3.65 -1.54
CA CYS A 50 -4.82 2.37 -2.12
C CYS A 50 -3.41 2.41 -2.75
N GLY A 51 -3.10 3.47 -3.53
CA GLY A 51 -1.81 3.60 -4.19
C GLY A 51 -0.78 4.34 -3.35
N PRO A 52 -0.76 5.68 -3.36
CA PRO A 52 0.26 6.48 -2.69
C PRO A 52 0.45 6.23 -1.19
N MET A 53 -0.51 5.62 -0.50
CA MET A 53 -0.41 5.34 0.94
C MET A 53 -0.13 3.86 1.26
N VAL A 54 -1.10 2.96 1.08
CA VAL A 54 -0.94 1.55 1.47
C VAL A 54 0.10 0.84 0.61
N CYS A 55 0.04 0.99 -0.73
CA CYS A 55 1.05 0.39 -1.60
C CYS A 55 2.45 0.97 -1.34
N ALA A 56 2.57 2.30 -1.20
CA ALA A 56 3.83 2.93 -0.87
C ALA A 56 4.43 2.44 0.47
N THR A 57 3.58 2.18 1.47
CA THR A 57 4.00 1.55 2.74
C THR A 57 4.58 0.16 2.49
N SER A 58 3.91 -0.65 1.65
CA SER A 58 4.37 -1.97 1.25
C SER A 58 5.74 -1.94 0.57
N GLN A 59 5.99 -0.94 -0.28
CA GLN A 59 7.29 -0.75 -0.94
C GLN A 59 8.39 -0.36 0.06
N ALA A 60 8.11 0.58 0.97
CA ALA A 60 9.08 1.02 1.95
C ALA A 60 9.50 -0.10 2.92
N ILE A 61 8.54 -0.91 3.42
CA ILE A 61 8.85 -2.05 4.29
C ILE A 61 9.57 -3.17 3.53
N ASN A 62 9.26 -3.36 2.24
CA ASN A 62 9.93 -4.33 1.38
C ASN A 62 11.41 -3.99 1.21
N ASP A 63 11.71 -2.78 0.75
CA ASP A 63 13.08 -2.29 0.57
C ASP A 63 13.86 -2.28 1.89
N TRP A 64 13.19 -1.95 3.01
CA TRP A 64 13.83 -2.04 4.32
C TRP A 64 14.32 -3.45 4.63
N HIS A 65 13.50 -4.49 4.40
CA HIS A 65 13.88 -5.88 4.68
C HIS A 65 14.82 -6.48 3.62
N ASP A 66 14.86 -5.90 2.42
CA ASP A 66 15.74 -6.35 1.33
C ASP A 66 17.05 -5.58 1.23
N ARG A 67 17.24 -4.50 1.98
CA ARG A 67 18.45 -3.64 1.96
C ARG A 67 19.80 -4.35 1.83
N HIS A 68 19.97 -5.55 2.39
CA HIS A 68 21.23 -6.32 2.29
C HIS A 68 21.37 -7.03 0.94
N VAL A 69 20.27 -7.55 0.40
CA VAL A 69 20.21 -8.16 -0.93
C VAL A 69 20.26 -7.05 -1.99
N ASP A 70 19.55 -5.95 -1.78
CA ASP A 70 19.56 -4.79 -2.66
C ASP A 70 20.93 -4.09 -2.68
N ALA A 71 21.71 -4.14 -1.60
CA ALA A 71 23.10 -3.68 -1.63
C ALA A 71 23.99 -4.45 -2.62
N ILE A 72 23.62 -5.68 -2.97
CA ILE A 72 24.31 -6.51 -3.96
C ILE A 72 23.69 -6.30 -5.35
N ASN A 73 22.36 -6.38 -5.45
CA ASN A 73 21.65 -6.42 -6.73
C ASN A 73 21.36 -5.03 -7.31
N GLU A 74 21.02 -4.06 -6.48
CA GLU A 74 20.60 -2.71 -6.88
C GLU A 74 21.20 -1.64 -5.94
N PRO A 75 22.54 -1.49 -5.90
CA PRO A 75 23.24 -0.69 -4.88
C PRO A 75 22.87 0.80 -4.89
N ASN A 76 22.30 1.30 -5.99
CA ASN A 76 21.86 2.68 -6.14
C ASN A 76 20.51 2.98 -5.47
N ARG A 77 19.77 1.95 -5.00
CA ARG A 77 18.48 2.14 -4.31
C ARG A 77 18.61 3.07 -3.10
N PRO A 78 17.53 3.74 -2.67
CA PRO A 78 17.62 4.78 -1.64
C PRO A 78 18.24 4.31 -0.31
N ILE A 79 17.91 3.11 0.16
CA ILE A 79 18.45 2.58 1.44
C ILE A 79 19.91 2.11 1.27
N PRO A 80 20.25 1.22 0.32
CA PRO A 80 21.64 0.74 0.18
C PRO A 80 22.64 1.84 -0.19
N SER A 81 22.24 2.82 -1.00
CA SER A 81 23.09 3.95 -1.39
C SER A 81 23.36 4.96 -0.25
N GLY A 82 22.70 4.79 0.90
CA GLY A 82 22.81 5.71 2.04
C GLY A 82 21.99 6.99 1.92
N ARG A 83 21.27 7.22 0.80
CA ARG A 83 20.38 8.38 0.63
C ARG A 83 19.21 8.38 1.63
N ILE A 84 18.81 7.21 2.10
CA ILE A 84 17.92 7.00 3.25
C ILE A 84 18.75 6.39 4.39
N PRO A 85 19.33 7.23 5.28
CA PRO A 85 20.31 6.76 6.25
C PRO A 85 19.69 6.04 7.45
N GLY A 86 20.45 5.16 8.09
CA GLY A 86 20.09 4.55 9.38
C GLY A 86 18.77 3.77 9.33
N LYS A 87 17.84 4.08 10.25
CA LYS A 87 16.52 3.42 10.35
C LYS A 87 15.40 4.18 9.63
N TRP A 88 15.72 5.21 8.84
CA TRP A 88 14.70 6.06 8.23
C TRP A 88 13.76 5.29 7.29
N GLY A 89 14.24 4.29 6.55
CA GLY A 89 13.36 3.44 5.72
C GLY A 89 12.25 2.77 6.54
N LEU A 90 12.60 2.24 7.72
CA LEU A 90 11.63 1.66 8.66
C LEU A 90 10.72 2.72 9.29
N TYR A 91 11.25 3.87 9.67
CA TYR A 91 10.43 4.95 10.24
C TYR A 91 9.44 5.50 9.23
N ILE A 92 9.85 5.66 7.96
CA ILE A 92 8.95 6.04 6.87
C ILE A 92 7.83 5.01 6.76
N ALA A 93 8.13 3.71 6.72
CA ALA A 93 7.11 2.66 6.65
C ALA A 93 6.09 2.74 7.82
N TRP A 94 6.56 2.93 9.06
CA TRP A 94 5.66 3.07 10.21
C TRP A 94 4.82 4.34 10.19
N ILE A 95 5.42 5.48 9.87
CA ILE A 95 4.71 6.76 9.76
C ILE A 95 3.65 6.66 8.65
N TRP A 96 4.01 6.13 7.49
CA TRP A 96 3.13 6.02 6.34
C TRP A 96 1.97 5.04 6.58
N ALA A 97 2.21 3.94 7.32
CA ALA A 97 1.13 3.07 7.80
C ALA A 97 0.17 3.79 8.74
N GLY A 98 0.71 4.56 9.71
CA GLY A 98 -0.10 5.37 10.61
C GLY A 98 -0.98 6.36 9.84
N LEU A 99 -0.40 7.09 8.88
CA LEU A 99 -1.14 8.02 8.02
C LEU A 99 -2.22 7.29 7.18
N SER A 100 -1.88 6.12 6.63
CA SER A 100 -2.84 5.30 5.87
C SER A 100 -4.05 4.93 6.72
N MET A 101 -3.82 4.55 7.98
CA MET A 101 -4.89 4.25 8.94
C MET A 101 -5.75 5.48 9.25
N LEU A 102 -5.16 6.67 9.35
CA LEU A 102 -5.92 7.91 9.56
C LEU A 102 -6.87 8.19 8.39
N VAL A 103 -6.41 8.02 7.15
CA VAL A 103 -7.25 8.22 5.96
C VAL A 103 -8.32 7.12 5.87
N ALA A 104 -7.97 5.87 6.19
CA ALA A 104 -8.93 4.77 6.20
C ALA A 104 -10.06 4.98 7.23
N MET A 105 -9.80 5.62 8.38
CA MET A 105 -10.86 5.99 9.35
C MET A 105 -11.93 6.87 8.72
N ALA A 106 -11.52 7.82 7.87
CA ALA A 106 -12.44 8.75 7.23
C ALA A 106 -13.31 8.08 6.16
N LEU A 107 -12.87 6.94 5.59
CA LEU A 107 -13.59 6.20 4.56
C LEU A 107 -14.50 5.08 5.12
N GLY A 108 -14.52 4.90 6.44
CA GLY A 108 -15.45 4.00 7.13
C GLY A 108 -14.87 2.62 7.49
N PRO A 109 -15.65 1.84 8.27
CA PRO A 109 -15.15 0.64 8.96
C PRO A 109 -14.72 -0.48 8.01
N VAL A 110 -15.38 -0.67 6.87
CA VAL A 110 -15.00 -1.71 5.90
C VAL A 110 -13.64 -1.38 5.26
N VAL A 111 -13.43 -0.12 4.88
CA VAL A 111 -12.15 0.37 4.33
C VAL A 111 -11.05 0.27 5.37
N MET A 112 -11.36 0.59 6.63
CA MET A 112 -10.44 0.41 7.75
C MET A 112 -9.97 -1.05 7.89
N VAL A 113 -10.89 -2.02 7.90
CA VAL A 113 -10.54 -3.44 8.01
C VAL A 113 -9.68 -3.89 6.81
N ALA A 114 -10.06 -3.52 5.59
CA ALA A 114 -9.29 -3.82 4.39
C ALA A 114 -7.87 -3.22 4.46
N THR A 115 -7.74 -1.99 4.96
CA THR A 115 -6.44 -1.31 5.16
C THR A 115 -5.58 -2.02 6.19
N VAL A 116 -6.15 -2.38 7.36
CA VAL A 116 -5.44 -3.16 8.38
C VAL A 116 -4.94 -4.48 7.80
N MET A 117 -5.78 -5.21 7.07
CA MET A 117 -5.38 -6.44 6.40
C MET A 117 -4.24 -6.20 5.40
N GLY A 118 -4.36 -5.20 4.53
CA GLY A 118 -3.34 -4.85 3.54
C GLY A 118 -2.00 -4.51 4.19
N LEU A 119 -2.00 -3.75 5.29
CA LEU A 119 -0.80 -3.45 6.07
C LEU A 119 -0.24 -4.71 6.72
N ILE A 120 -1.05 -5.55 7.37
CA ILE A 120 -0.57 -6.83 7.94
C ILE A 120 0.10 -7.69 6.86
N PHE A 121 -0.51 -7.82 5.68
CA PHE A 121 0.08 -8.56 4.57
C PHE A 121 1.35 -7.92 4.02
N ALA A 122 1.44 -6.58 3.96
CA ALA A 122 2.65 -5.88 3.55
C ALA A 122 3.85 -6.24 4.46
N TRP A 123 3.61 -6.30 5.78
CA TRP A 123 4.60 -6.77 6.75
C TRP A 123 4.87 -8.27 6.62
N ALA A 124 3.84 -9.12 6.58
CA ALA A 124 3.99 -10.56 6.46
C ALA A 124 4.74 -10.98 5.19
N TYR A 125 4.52 -10.27 4.08
CA TYR A 125 5.19 -10.49 2.81
C TYR A 125 6.69 -10.20 2.89
N SER A 126 7.08 -9.15 3.62
CA SER A 126 8.45 -8.59 3.58
C SER A 126 9.32 -8.96 4.79
N ALA A 127 8.73 -9.08 5.98
CA ALA A 127 9.43 -9.18 7.25
C ALA A 127 9.49 -10.63 7.78
N PRO A 128 10.57 -11.02 8.48
CA PRO A 128 10.60 -12.24 9.28
C PRO A 128 9.56 -12.22 10.42
N PRO A 129 9.03 -13.39 10.85
CA PRO A 129 9.43 -14.73 10.43
C PRO A 129 8.74 -15.24 9.15
N LEU A 130 7.68 -14.58 8.68
CA LEU A 130 6.85 -15.10 7.58
C LEU A 130 7.52 -14.92 6.22
N ARG A 131 7.89 -13.69 5.88
CA ARG A 131 8.55 -13.29 4.63
C ARG A 131 7.97 -14.03 3.41
N LEU A 132 6.65 -13.95 3.22
CA LEU A 132 5.87 -14.78 2.29
C LEU A 132 6.42 -14.79 0.86
N LYS A 133 7.10 -13.71 0.45
CA LYS A 133 7.74 -13.60 -0.88
C LYS A 133 8.79 -14.67 -1.18
N LEU A 134 9.30 -15.37 -0.17
CA LEU A 134 10.20 -16.51 -0.37
C LEU A 134 9.50 -17.78 -0.85
N ASN A 135 8.16 -17.82 -0.78
CA ASN A 135 7.34 -18.91 -1.29
C ASN A 135 6.51 -18.43 -2.48
N GLY A 136 6.66 -19.08 -3.63
CA GLY A 136 5.97 -18.67 -4.86
C GLY A 136 4.44 -18.71 -4.77
N TRP A 137 3.86 -19.62 -3.99
CA TRP A 137 2.40 -19.70 -3.83
C TRP A 137 1.89 -18.61 -2.89
N PHE A 138 2.47 -18.51 -1.69
CA PHE A 138 2.01 -17.56 -0.69
C PHE A 138 2.34 -16.10 -1.05
N GLY A 139 3.49 -15.85 -1.69
CA GLY A 139 3.84 -14.55 -2.21
C GLY A 139 2.86 -14.07 -3.27
N ASN A 140 2.58 -14.90 -4.28
CA ASN A 140 1.63 -14.56 -5.35
C ASN A 140 0.21 -14.41 -4.81
N ALA A 141 -0.23 -15.27 -3.89
CA ALA A 141 -1.53 -15.15 -3.25
C ALA A 141 -1.68 -13.84 -2.46
N ALA A 142 -0.66 -13.46 -1.68
CA ALA A 142 -0.65 -12.19 -0.95
C ALA A 142 -0.70 -10.99 -1.91
N CYS A 143 0.07 -11.03 -3.01
CA CYS A 143 0.03 -9.99 -4.04
C CYS A 143 -1.36 -9.88 -4.66
N GLY A 144 -1.95 -10.97 -5.16
CA GLY A 144 -3.28 -10.96 -5.78
C GLY A 144 -4.38 -10.51 -4.81
N LEU A 145 -4.32 -10.99 -3.56
CA LEU A 145 -5.26 -10.56 -2.52
C LEU A 145 -5.15 -9.07 -2.24
N CYS A 146 -3.95 -8.51 -2.12
CA CYS A 146 -3.77 -7.14 -1.64
C CYS A 146 -3.79 -6.08 -2.74
N TYR A 147 -3.08 -6.32 -3.86
CA TYR A 147 -2.99 -5.35 -4.95
C TYR A 147 -4.31 -5.23 -5.71
N GLU A 148 -5.01 -6.34 -5.89
CA GLU A 148 -6.23 -6.39 -6.70
C GLU A 148 -7.47 -6.58 -5.81
N GLY A 149 -7.51 -7.66 -5.02
CA GLY A 149 -8.71 -8.05 -4.26
C GLY A 149 -9.17 -7.01 -3.23
N LEU A 150 -8.30 -6.66 -2.28
CA LEU A 150 -8.63 -5.70 -1.22
C LEU A 150 -8.87 -4.30 -1.78
N ALA A 151 -8.07 -3.86 -2.75
CA ALA A 151 -8.26 -2.57 -3.40
C ALA A 151 -9.64 -2.48 -4.09
N TRP A 152 -10.04 -3.52 -4.83
CA TRP A 152 -11.38 -3.61 -5.42
C TRP A 152 -12.47 -3.56 -4.36
N VAL A 153 -12.37 -4.39 -3.31
CA VAL A 153 -13.35 -4.40 -2.20
C VAL A 153 -13.46 -3.02 -1.56
N THR A 154 -12.34 -2.33 -1.36
CA THR A 154 -12.30 -0.96 -0.85
C THR A 154 -13.05 0.00 -1.77
N GLY A 155 -12.87 -0.10 -3.09
CA GLY A 155 -13.59 0.73 -4.07
C GLY A 155 -15.10 0.53 -4.03
N ALA A 156 -15.54 -0.72 -3.99
CA ALA A 156 -16.96 -1.03 -3.88
C ALA A 156 -17.54 -0.56 -2.54
N ALA A 157 -16.81 -0.78 -1.44
CA ALA A 157 -17.24 -0.39 -0.10
C ALA A 157 -17.42 1.13 0.04
N VAL A 158 -16.53 1.93 -0.56
CA VAL A 158 -16.65 3.40 -0.60
C VAL A 158 -17.98 3.82 -1.22
N MET A 159 -18.36 3.22 -2.35
CA MET A 159 -19.59 3.59 -3.06
C MET A 159 -20.86 3.10 -2.36
N LEU A 160 -20.77 1.98 -1.63
CA LEU A 160 -21.91 1.38 -0.93
C LEU A 160 -22.07 1.90 0.51
N ASN A 161 -21.26 2.88 0.94
CA ASN A 161 -21.18 3.33 2.34
C ASN A 161 -20.96 2.16 3.32
N GLY A 162 -20.19 1.16 2.89
CA GLY A 162 -19.92 -0.06 3.66
C GLY A 162 -21.05 -1.10 3.68
N ALA A 163 -22.14 -0.90 2.96
CA ALA A 163 -23.18 -1.92 2.81
C ALA A 163 -22.68 -3.09 1.95
N VAL A 164 -23.09 -4.31 2.31
CA VAL A 164 -22.88 -5.50 1.48
C VAL A 164 -24.04 -5.59 0.49
N PRO A 165 -23.80 -5.76 -0.83
CA PRO A 165 -24.88 -5.95 -1.80
C PRO A 165 -25.79 -7.11 -1.40
N SER A 166 -27.10 -6.96 -1.58
CA SER A 166 -28.03 -8.09 -1.50
C SER A 166 -27.74 -9.05 -2.66
N ALA A 167 -27.54 -10.33 -2.33
CA ALA A 167 -27.34 -11.40 -3.31
C ALA A 167 -28.59 -11.65 -4.17
#